data_AF-A0A1J4KMS7-F1
#
_entry.id   AF-A0A1J4KMS7-F1
#
_cell.length_a   1.000
_cell.length_b   1.000
_cell.length_c   1.000
_cell.angle_alpha   90.00
_cell.angle_beta   90.00
_cell.angle_gamma   90.00
#
_symmetry.space_group_name_H-M   'P 1'
#
loop_
_entity.id
_entity.type
_entity.pdbx_description
1 polymer ?
#
loop_
_entity_poly.entity_id
_entity_poly.type
_entity_poly.pdbx_seq_one_letter_code
_entity_poly.pdbx_strand_id
1 'polypeptide(L)'
;MTNIDLPPYTQSKAAVHWICTSCNPEIARIILAKGIDVNRLDHDGHMGPFYMLDVGEEDEIIEVLELLLQAGLDVNKKTPTTSSILGEFVSSITKPLKIIEWLLAHGASMNSKLTTGQTIFEFMKQTPDLHALAKRYSLIQQNNRPL
;
A
#
# COMPACT_ATOMS: atom_id res chain seq x y z
N MET A 1 23.64 4.89 -17.19
CA MET A 1 22.80 5.19 -16.01
C MET A 1 23.08 4.10 -14.99
N THR A 2 23.56 4.45 -13.80
CA THR A 2 23.84 3.48 -12.74
C THR A 2 22.49 2.96 -12.23
N ASN A 3 22.24 1.66 -12.35
CA ASN A 3 21.08 1.04 -11.73
C ASN A 3 21.21 1.22 -10.21
N ILE A 4 20.30 1.99 -9.60
CA ILE A 4 20.31 2.27 -8.16
C ILE A 4 19.61 1.17 -7.36
N ASP A 5 18.94 0.24 -8.03
CA ASP A 5 18.31 -0.88 -7.38
C ASP A 5 19.32 -1.95 -7.00
N LEU A 6 19.08 -2.55 -5.83
CA LEU A 6 19.77 -3.76 -5.42
C LEU A 6 19.43 -4.90 -6.38
N PRO A 7 20.29 -5.91 -6.54
CA PRO A 7 19.94 -7.11 -7.30
C PRO A 7 18.62 -7.73 -6.79
N PRO A 8 17.81 -8.34 -7.67
CA PRO A 8 16.50 -8.91 -7.30
C PRO A 8 16.54 -9.97 -6.19
N TYR A 9 17.68 -10.66 -6.04
CA TYR A 9 17.90 -11.67 -5.00
C TYR A 9 18.31 -11.07 -3.65
N THR A 10 18.57 -9.77 -3.58
CA THR A 10 18.88 -9.08 -2.33
C THR A 10 17.59 -8.66 -1.64
N GLN A 11 17.18 -9.43 -0.64
CA GLN A 11 16.07 -9.10 0.25
C GLN A 11 16.59 -8.13 1.32
N SER A 12 16.65 -6.85 0.98
CA SER A 12 17.04 -5.76 1.88
C SER A 12 16.27 -4.49 1.50
N LYS A 13 16.25 -3.48 2.37
CA LYS A 13 15.64 -2.19 2.07
C LYS A 13 16.29 -1.56 0.84
N ALA A 14 15.54 -1.55 -0.26
CA ALA A 14 15.88 -0.86 -1.50
C ALA A 14 15.35 0.59 -1.53
N ALA A 15 15.63 1.30 -2.62
CA ALA A 15 15.26 2.69 -2.83
C ALA A 15 13.79 3.01 -2.53
N VAL A 16 12.85 2.13 -2.93
CA VAL A 16 11.41 2.31 -2.66
C VAL A 16 11.07 2.40 -1.16
N HIS A 17 11.77 1.64 -0.31
CA HIS A 17 11.53 1.67 1.15
C HIS A 17 12.01 2.97 1.76
N TRP A 18 13.13 3.51 1.27
CA TRP A 18 13.67 4.79 1.72
C TRP A 18 12.82 5.97 1.22
N ILE A 19 12.29 5.91 -0.01
CA ILE A 19 11.29 6.87 -0.50
C ILE A 19 10.12 6.92 0.49
N CYS A 20 9.55 5.76 0.82
CA CYS A 20 8.37 5.70 1.68
C CYS A 20 8.65 6.13 3.11
N THR A 21 9.81 5.76 3.66
CA THR A 21 10.23 6.21 5.00
C THR A 21 10.41 7.72 5.08
N SER A 22 10.78 8.38 3.96
CA SER A 22 11.00 9.82 3.92
C SER A 22 9.69 10.64 3.89
N CYS A 23 8.58 10.02 3.48
CA CYS A 23 7.30 10.67 3.15
C CYS A 23 7.44 11.95 2.30
N ASN A 24 8.52 12.09 1.52
CA ASN A 24 8.83 13.32 0.80
C ASN A 24 8.60 13.15 -0.71
N PRO A 25 7.59 13.82 -1.30
CA PRO A 25 7.28 13.69 -2.74
C PRO A 25 8.41 14.14 -3.66
N GLU A 26 9.24 15.10 -3.24
CA GLU A 26 10.37 15.57 -4.05
C GLU A 26 11.49 14.52 -4.12
N ILE A 27 11.80 13.87 -2.99
CA ILE A 27 12.72 12.74 -2.95
C ILE A 27 12.17 11.58 -3.81
N ALA A 28 10.87 11.30 -3.70
CA ALA A 28 10.21 10.28 -4.51
C ALA A 28 10.38 10.54 -6.01
N ARG A 29 10.09 11.76 -6.50
CA ARG A 29 10.25 12.14 -7.92
C ARG A 29 11.66 11.90 -8.44
N ILE A 30 12.69 12.33 -7.69
CA ILE A 30 14.09 12.21 -8.10
C ILE A 30 14.51 10.74 -8.24
N ILE A 31 14.11 9.90 -7.29
CA ILE A 31 14.51 8.49 -7.24
C ILE A 31 13.72 7.65 -8.25
N LEU A 32 12.40 7.87 -8.38
CA LEU A 32 11.55 7.12 -9.31
C LEU A 32 11.95 7.35 -10.78
N ALA A 33 12.49 8.52 -11.10
CA ALA A 33 13.05 8.81 -12.42
C ALA A 33 14.24 7.90 -12.82
N LYS A 34 14.74 7.07 -11.91
CA LYS A 34 15.79 6.07 -12.17
C LYS A 34 15.25 4.70 -12.57
N GLY A 35 13.93 4.51 -12.64
CA GLY A 35 13.31 3.26 -13.11
C GLY A 35 13.44 2.11 -12.11
N ILE A 36 13.28 2.39 -10.82
CA ILE A 36 13.34 1.38 -9.76
C ILE A 36 12.09 0.48 -9.75
N ASP A 37 12.23 -0.73 -9.21
CA ASP A 37 11.12 -1.63 -8.93
C ASP A 37 10.43 -1.23 -7.62
N VAL A 38 9.25 -0.62 -7.75
CA VAL A 38 8.42 -0.17 -6.63
C VAL A 38 7.68 -1.30 -5.91
N ASN A 39 7.65 -2.51 -6.47
CA ASN A 39 6.90 -3.65 -5.93
C ASN A 39 7.76 -4.66 -5.17
N ARG A 40 9.03 -4.31 -4.92
CA ARG A 40 9.95 -5.16 -4.19
C ARG A 40 9.55 -5.32 -2.74
N LEU A 41 9.91 -6.48 -2.21
CA LEU A 41 9.86 -6.77 -0.79
C LEU A 41 11.25 -6.64 -0.17
N ASP A 42 11.32 -6.11 1.05
CA ASP A 42 12.53 -6.17 1.87
C ASP A 42 12.72 -7.55 2.54
N HIS A 43 13.69 -7.68 3.46
CA HIS A 43 13.93 -8.90 4.23
C HIS A 43 12.78 -9.35 5.12
N ASP A 44 11.91 -8.44 5.53
CA ASP A 44 10.76 -8.74 6.39
C ASP A 44 9.50 -9.04 5.54
N GLY A 45 9.63 -8.96 4.22
CA GLY A 45 8.52 -9.19 3.29
C GLY A 45 7.61 -7.97 3.11
N HIS A 46 8.06 -6.78 3.50
CA HIS A 46 7.27 -5.56 3.37
C HIS A 46 7.55 -4.84 2.06
N MET A 47 6.50 -4.22 1.50
CA MET A 47 6.65 -3.24 0.42
C MET A 47 7.02 -1.87 0.99
N GLY A 48 7.44 -0.95 0.12
CA GLY A 48 7.71 0.44 0.52
C GLY A 48 6.60 1.08 1.37
N PRO A 49 5.32 1.07 0.92
CA PRO A 49 4.22 1.73 1.64
C PRO A 49 4.01 1.29 3.09
N PHE A 50 4.46 0.10 3.49
CA PHE A 50 4.43 -0.35 4.89
C PHE A 50 5.10 0.65 5.83
N TYR A 51 6.16 1.31 5.36
CA TYR A 51 6.94 2.25 6.16
C TYR A 51 6.28 3.62 6.33
N MET A 52 5.06 3.82 5.83
CA MET A 52 4.27 5.04 5.98
C MET A 52 3.13 4.90 7.01
N LEU A 53 2.94 3.72 7.62
CA LEU A 53 1.76 3.42 8.45
C LEU A 53 1.57 4.38 9.63
N ASP A 54 2.67 4.88 10.21
CA ASP A 54 2.65 5.69 11.43
C ASP A 54 3.57 6.93 11.35
N VAL A 55 3.88 7.41 10.14
CA VAL A 55 4.80 8.53 9.91
C VAL A 55 4.33 9.46 8.80
N GLY A 56 4.55 10.76 8.96
CA GLY A 56 4.23 11.78 7.94
C GLY A 56 2.77 12.21 7.92
N GLU A 57 2.49 13.24 7.12
CA GLU A 57 1.14 13.77 6.91
C GLU A 57 0.43 12.99 5.79
N GLU A 58 -0.87 12.70 5.95
CA GLU A 58 -1.63 11.88 4.99
C GLU A 58 -1.61 12.46 3.56
N ASP A 59 -1.55 13.78 3.41
CA ASP A 59 -1.46 14.46 2.12
C ASP A 59 -0.15 14.16 1.38
N GLU A 60 0.97 14.22 2.10
CA GLU A 60 2.29 13.92 1.53
C GLU A 60 2.40 12.43 1.20
N ILE A 61 1.87 11.56 2.07
CA ILE A 61 1.83 10.12 1.81
C ILE A 61 1.02 9.82 0.54
N ILE A 62 -0.15 10.44 0.39
CA ILE A 62 -0.97 10.27 -0.82
C ILE A 62 -0.21 10.73 -2.07
N GLU A 63 0.48 11.87 -2.02
CA GLU A 63 1.29 12.32 -3.16
C GLU A 63 2.42 11.32 -3.48
N VAL A 64 3.08 10.75 -2.48
CA VAL A 64 4.07 9.69 -2.71
C VAL A 64 3.41 8.43 -3.30
N LEU A 65 2.25 8.01 -2.81
CA LEU A 65 1.51 6.86 -3.34
C LEU A 65 1.09 7.06 -4.79
N GLU A 66 0.66 8.27 -5.17
CA GLU A 66 0.37 8.63 -6.56
C GLU A 66 1.60 8.50 -7.45
N LEU A 67 2.76 8.98 -6.98
CA LEU A 67 4.02 8.85 -7.71
C LEU A 67 4.43 7.38 -7.87
N LEU A 68 4.26 6.57 -6.83
CA LEU A 68 4.52 5.13 -6.89
C LEU A 68 3.55 4.42 -7.85
N LEU A 69 2.28 4.78 -7.86
CA LEU A 69 1.27 4.25 -8.77
C LEU A 69 1.61 4.55 -10.23
N GLN A 70 2.03 5.79 -10.53
CA GLN A 70 2.53 6.17 -11.85
C GLN A 70 3.78 5.38 -12.26
N ALA A 71 4.60 4.98 -11.29
CA ALA A 71 5.77 4.13 -11.48
C ALA A 71 5.44 2.62 -11.50
N GLY A 72 4.16 2.23 -11.44
CA GLY A 72 3.71 0.84 -11.59
C GLY A 72 3.52 0.09 -10.27
N LEU A 73 3.21 0.76 -9.17
CA LEU A 73 2.83 0.13 -7.91
C LEU A 73 1.60 -0.78 -8.10
N ASP A 74 1.76 -2.06 -7.75
CA ASP A 74 0.67 -3.03 -7.67
C ASP A 74 0.04 -2.95 -6.28
N VAL A 75 -1.07 -2.22 -6.18
CA VAL A 75 -1.85 -2.04 -4.94
C VAL A 75 -2.38 -3.35 -4.35
N ASN A 76 -2.43 -4.43 -5.16
CA ASN A 76 -2.92 -5.75 -4.77
C ASN A 76 -1.79 -6.77 -4.62
N LYS A 77 -0.53 -6.33 -4.67
CA LYS A 77 0.63 -7.18 -4.47
C LYS A 77 0.53 -7.89 -3.12
N LYS A 78 0.71 -9.21 -3.15
CA LYS A 78 0.65 -10.03 -1.95
C LYS A 78 1.96 -9.93 -1.16
N THR A 79 1.84 -9.58 0.12
CA THR A 79 2.93 -9.64 1.10
C THR A 79 2.80 -10.94 1.94
N PRO A 80 3.90 -11.49 2.48
CA PRO A 80 3.86 -12.70 3.31
C PRO A 80 3.11 -12.53 4.63
N THR A 81 3.01 -11.29 5.14
CA THR A 81 2.45 -10.99 6.47
C THR A 81 0.94 -10.79 6.41
N THR A 82 0.45 -9.82 5.65
CA THR A 82 -0.97 -9.36 5.66
C THR A 82 -1.72 -9.63 4.36
N SER A 83 -1.06 -10.26 3.39
CA SER A 83 -1.57 -10.54 2.04
C SER A 83 -1.82 -9.33 1.14
N SER A 84 -1.72 -8.07 1.61
CA SER A 84 -1.73 -6.85 0.77
C SER A 84 -1.42 -5.57 1.56
N ILE A 85 -1.03 -4.50 0.86
CA ILE A 85 -0.82 -3.15 1.42
C ILE A 85 -2.09 -2.67 2.16
N LEU A 86 -3.28 -2.86 1.58
CA LEU A 86 -4.54 -2.51 2.25
C LEU A 86 -4.68 -3.22 3.60
N GLY A 87 -4.29 -4.50 3.67
CA GLY A 87 -4.32 -5.28 4.91
C GLY A 87 -3.45 -4.67 6.02
N GLU A 88 -2.29 -4.12 5.66
CA GLU A 88 -1.38 -3.43 6.60
C GLU A 88 -2.04 -2.15 7.14
N PHE A 89 -2.58 -1.30 6.26
CA PHE A 89 -3.20 -0.02 6.66
C PHE A 89 -4.48 -0.19 7.47
N VAL A 90 -5.35 -1.16 7.15
CA VAL A 90 -6.57 -1.39 7.96
C VAL A 90 -6.25 -1.98 9.33
N SER A 91 -5.15 -2.73 9.44
CA SER A 91 -4.74 -3.39 10.69
C SER A 91 -3.84 -2.50 11.55
N SER A 92 -3.43 -1.33 11.05
CA SER A 92 -2.59 -0.40 11.81
C SER A 92 -3.33 0.13 13.05
N ILE A 93 -2.57 0.63 14.01
CA ILE A 93 -3.14 1.18 15.25
C ILE A 93 -3.91 2.47 14.91
N THR A 94 -3.30 3.33 14.10
CA THR A 94 -3.77 4.67 13.71
C THR A 94 -4.92 4.66 12.70
N LYS A 95 -5.01 3.65 11.82
CA LYS A 95 -6.04 3.49 10.77
C LYS A 95 -6.24 4.77 9.95
N PRO A 96 -5.22 5.23 9.20
CA PRO A 96 -5.29 6.49 8.47
C PRO A 96 -6.36 6.43 7.36
N LEU A 97 -7.54 6.98 7.66
CA LEU A 97 -8.75 6.76 6.88
C LEU A 97 -8.62 7.28 5.45
N LYS A 98 -7.89 8.38 5.25
CA LYS A 98 -7.72 8.98 3.92
C LYS A 98 -6.85 8.09 3.03
N ILE A 99 -5.82 7.47 3.59
CA ILE A 99 -4.95 6.54 2.86
C ILE A 99 -5.71 5.24 2.56
N ILE A 100 -6.48 4.73 3.53
CA ILE A 100 -7.33 3.54 3.32
C ILE A 100 -8.36 3.82 2.21
N GLU A 101 -9.02 4.98 2.23
CA GLU A 101 -9.95 5.37 1.17
C GLU A 101 -9.24 5.50 -0.18
N TRP A 102 -8.03 6.09 -0.22
CA TRP A 102 -7.23 6.18 -1.43
C TRP A 102 -6.92 4.79 -2.02
N LEU A 103 -6.47 3.84 -1.20
CA LEU A 103 -6.19 2.46 -1.64
C LEU A 103 -7.43 1.79 -2.23
N LEU A 104 -8.60 1.95 -1.57
CA LEU A 104 -9.87 1.40 -2.04
C LEU A 104 -10.32 2.03 -3.37
N ALA A 105 -10.17 3.36 -3.51
CA ALA A 105 -10.46 4.08 -4.74
C ALA A 105 -9.60 3.61 -5.93
N HIS A 106 -8.37 3.18 -5.65
CA HIS A 106 -7.42 2.66 -6.63
C HIS A 106 -7.47 1.13 -6.78
N GLY A 107 -8.55 0.49 -6.32
CA GLY A 107 -8.84 -0.91 -6.64
C GLY A 107 -8.19 -1.93 -5.71
N ALA A 108 -7.75 -1.53 -4.51
CA ALA A 108 -7.29 -2.47 -3.51
C ALA A 108 -8.43 -3.44 -3.10
N SER A 109 -8.16 -4.73 -3.17
CA SER A 109 -9.12 -5.81 -2.93
C SER A 109 -9.39 -5.99 -1.44
N MET A 110 -10.66 -5.96 -1.06
CA MET A 110 -11.08 -6.27 0.32
C MET A 110 -11.28 -7.78 0.57
N ASN A 111 -11.00 -8.63 -0.43
CA ASN A 111 -11.20 -10.09 -0.33
C ASN A 111 -9.96 -10.83 0.22
N SER A 112 -8.81 -10.17 0.30
CA SER A 112 -7.59 -10.74 0.89
C SER A 112 -7.79 -11.00 2.39
N LYS A 113 -7.12 -12.03 2.91
CA LYS A 113 -7.19 -12.40 4.33
C LYS A 113 -6.08 -11.73 5.12
N LEU A 114 -6.44 -11.19 6.28
CA LEU A 114 -5.52 -10.73 7.30
C LEU A 114 -4.86 -11.93 8.03
N THR A 115 -3.86 -11.66 8.85
CA THR A 115 -3.21 -12.66 9.73
C THR A 115 -4.20 -13.34 10.69
N THR A 116 -5.28 -12.66 11.05
CA THR A 116 -6.37 -13.19 11.88
C THR A 116 -7.25 -14.22 11.14
N GLY A 117 -7.06 -14.39 9.83
CA GLY A 117 -7.85 -15.28 8.97
C GLY A 117 -9.14 -14.68 8.42
N GLN A 118 -9.57 -13.52 8.93
CA GLN A 118 -10.70 -12.74 8.41
C GLN A 118 -10.32 -12.06 7.08
N THR A 119 -11.29 -11.90 6.19
CA THR A 119 -11.13 -10.99 5.04
C THR A 119 -11.02 -9.55 5.50
N ILE A 120 -10.34 -8.71 4.72
CA ILE A 120 -10.27 -7.26 4.96
C ILE A 120 -11.69 -6.67 5.09
N PHE A 121 -12.62 -7.08 4.22
CA PHE A 121 -14.01 -6.64 4.28
C PHE A 121 -14.70 -6.98 5.61
N GLU A 122 -14.54 -8.20 6.11
CA GLU A 122 -15.11 -8.63 7.40
C GLU A 122 -14.56 -7.81 8.56
N PHE A 123 -13.24 -7.58 8.58
CA PHE A 123 -12.58 -6.78 9.60
C PHE A 123 -13.05 -5.32 9.59
N MET A 124 -13.10 -4.70 8.40
CA MET A 124 -13.55 -3.32 8.26
C MET A 124 -15.01 -3.15 8.69
N LYS A 125 -15.89 -4.14 8.45
CA LYS A 125 -17.29 -4.08 8.91
C LYS A 125 -17.43 -4.08 10.43
N GLN A 126 -16.52 -4.73 11.13
CA GLN A 126 -16.51 -4.82 12.59
C GLN A 126 -15.80 -3.63 13.26
N THR A 127 -15.07 -2.84 12.48
CA THR A 127 -14.32 -1.67 12.95
C THR A 127 -15.13 -0.40 12.71
N PRO A 128 -15.54 0.33 13.77
CA PRO A 128 -16.42 1.50 13.64
C PRO A 128 -15.96 2.52 12.60
N ASP A 129 -14.67 2.88 12.60
CA ASP A 129 -14.10 3.91 11.73
C ASP A 129 -14.03 3.47 10.25
N LEU A 130 -13.98 2.17 9.99
CA LEU A 130 -13.85 1.60 8.65
C LEU A 130 -15.19 1.10 8.08
N HIS A 131 -16.22 1.01 8.90
CA HIS A 131 -17.51 0.44 8.53
C HIS A 131 -18.15 1.17 7.34
N ALA A 132 -18.09 2.51 7.35
CA ALA A 132 -18.63 3.33 6.27
C ALA A 132 -17.91 3.08 4.93
N LEU A 133 -16.57 2.99 4.97
CA LEU A 133 -15.75 2.68 3.79
C LEU A 133 -16.05 1.28 3.26
N ALA A 134 -16.14 0.27 4.12
CA ALA A 134 -16.47 -1.10 3.73
C ALA A 134 -17.81 -1.17 2.98
N LYS A 135 -18.84 -0.52 3.53
CA LYS A 135 -20.16 -0.49 2.90
C LYS A 135 -20.11 0.19 1.53
N ARG A 136 -19.47 1.36 1.43
CA ARG A 136 -19.37 2.13 0.18
C ARG A 136 -18.63 1.35 -0.91
N TYR A 137 -17.45 0.81 -0.59
CA TYR A 137 -16.61 0.15 -1.60
C TYR A 137 -17.04 -1.27 -1.93
N SER A 138 -17.80 -1.96 -1.06
CA SER A 138 -18.33 -3.29 -1.39
C SER A 138 -19.30 -3.28 -2.57
N LEU A 139 -20.13 -2.23 -2.67
CA LEU A 139 -21.05 -2.05 -3.79
C LEU A 139 -20.28 -1.79 -5.10
N ILE A 140 -19.25 -0.95 -5.03
CA ILE A 140 -18.41 -0.62 -6.19
C ILE A 140 -17.68 -1.87 -6.72
N GLN A 141 -17.08 -2.66 -5.81
CA GLN A 141 -16.35 -3.87 -6.21
C GLN A 141 -17.25 -5.01 -6.68
N GLN A 142 -18.51 -5.06 -6.26
CA GLN A 142 -19.50 -6.01 -6.80
C GLN A 142 -19.95 -5.63 -8.21
N ASN A 143 -20.15 -4.34 -8.47
CA ASN A 143 -20.59 -3.84 -9.77
C ASN A 143 -19.52 -3.91 -10.87
N ASN A 144 -18.25 -4.06 -10.49
CA ASN A 144 -17.12 -4.15 -11.42
C ASN A 144 -16.64 -5.60 -11.69
N ARG A 145 -17.38 -6.65 -11.28
CA ARG A 145 -17.06 -8.01 -11.72
C ARG A 145 -17.49 -8.21 -13.17
N PRO A 146 -16.61 -8.67 -14.07
CA PRO A 146 -17.04 -9.05 -15.42
C PRO A 146 -18.06 -10.19 -15.32
N LEU A 147 -19.10 -10.11 -16.17
CA LEU A 147 -20.16 -11.11 -16.33
C LEU A 147 -19.59 -12.47 -16.76
#